data_AF-A0A350HCW3-F1
#
_entry.id   AF-A0A350HCW3-F1
#
_cell.length_a   1.000
_cell.length_b   1.000
_cell.length_c   1.000
_cell.angle_alpha   90.00
_cell.angle_beta   90.00
_cell.angle_gamma   90.00
#
_symmetry.space_group_name_H-M   'P 1'
#
loop_
_entity.id
_entity.type
_entity.pdbx_description
1 polymer ?
#
loop_
_entity_poly.entity_id
_entity_poly.type
_entity_poly.pdbx_seq_one_letter_code
_entity_poly.pdbx_strand_id
1 'polypeptide(L)'
;FIDLRDYTGLTQIVCNPDQADVFQAAERCRAEYVIQVHGLLRTRPEGTENKDLASGTMELVCDALTILNTCLPLPFVIDEHASQEVSEEVRLKYRYLDL
;
A
#
# COMPACT_ATOMS: atom_id res chain seq x y z
N PHE A 1 -8.91 -2.29 -3.38
CA PHE A 1 -7.53 -2.12 -3.87
C PHE A 1 -6.63 -1.81 -2.70
N ILE A 2 -5.35 -2.18 -2.79
CA ILE A 2 -4.32 -1.83 -1.80
C ILE A 2 -3.13 -1.28 -2.57
N ASP A 3 -2.62 -0.12 -2.17
CA ASP A 3 -1.33 0.36 -2.65
C ASP A 3 -0.24 -0.18 -1.72
N LEU A 4 0.59 -1.08 -2.24
CA LEU A 4 1.68 -1.68 -1.50
C LEU A 4 2.96 -0.90 -1.79
N ARG A 5 3.61 -0.41 -0.73
CA ARG A 5 4.88 0.32 -0.81
C ARG A 5 6.02 -0.54 -0.30
N ASP A 6 7.13 -0.52 -1.02
CA ASP A 6 8.44 -0.88 -0.51
C ASP A 6 9.45 0.25 -0.79
N TYR A 7 10.74 0.00 -0.58
CA TYR A 7 11.80 1.00 -0.80
C TYR A 7 12.01 1.36 -2.28
N THR A 8 11.42 0.62 -3.22
CA THR A 8 11.53 0.85 -4.67
C THR A 8 10.36 1.63 -5.23
N GLY A 9 9.22 1.64 -4.54
CA GLY A 9 8.05 2.44 -4.92
C GLY A 9 6.73 1.81 -4.50
N LEU A 10 5.67 2.21 -5.20
CA LEU A 10 4.29 1.76 -5.00
C LEU A 10 3.88 0.78 -6.09
N THR A 11 3.02 -0.18 -5.76
CA THR A 11 2.35 -1.07 -6.70
C THR A 11 0.91 -1.32 -6.27
N GLN A 12 -0.01 -1.35 -7.24
CA GLN A 12 -1.41 -1.66 -7.00
C GLN A 12 -1.62 -3.17 -6.83
N ILE A 13 -2.31 -3.55 -5.75
CA ILE A 13 -2.81 -4.89 -5.48
C ILE A 13 -4.33 -4.92 -5.67
N VAL A 14 -4.81 -5.87 -6.47
CA VAL A 14 -6.22 -6.14 -6.71
C VAL A 14 -6.64 -7.38 -5.94
N CYS A 15 -7.63 -7.21 -5.06
CA CYS A 15 -8.25 -8.31 -4.30
C CYS A 15 -9.66 -8.53 -4.86
N ASN A 16 -9.88 -9.66 -5.54
CA ASN A 16 -11.18 -9.99 -6.14
C ASN A 16 -12.14 -10.55 -5.09
N PRO A 17 -13.42 -10.12 -5.05
CA PRO A 17 -14.43 -10.67 -4.13
C PRO A 17 -14.68 -12.17 -4.27
N ASP A 18 -14.41 -12.73 -5.46
CA ASP A 18 -14.57 -14.17 -5.74
C ASP A 18 -13.60 -15.05 -4.90
N GLN A 19 -12.52 -14.46 -4.38
CA GLN A 19 -11.58 -15.11 -3.47
C GLN A 19 -11.86 -14.67 -2.03
N ALA A 20 -12.85 -15.30 -1.39
CA ALA A 20 -13.38 -14.90 -0.09
C ALA A 20 -12.28 -14.74 0.98
N ASP A 21 -11.31 -15.66 1.06
CA ASP A 21 -10.24 -15.61 2.06
C ASP A 21 -9.32 -14.39 1.89
N VAL A 22 -8.91 -14.13 0.64
CA VAL A 22 -8.12 -12.94 0.29
C VAL A 22 -8.90 -11.67 0.57
N PHE A 23 -10.18 -11.64 0.20
CA PHE A 23 -11.03 -10.47 0.36
C PHE A 23 -11.24 -10.13 1.84
N GLN A 24 -11.51 -11.12 2.69
CA GLN A 24 -11.62 -10.93 4.14
C GLN A 24 -10.31 -10.45 4.77
N ALA A 25 -9.16 -10.98 4.33
CA ALA A 25 -7.86 -10.51 4.80
C ALA A 25 -7.60 -9.05 4.39
N ALA A 26 -7.92 -8.70 3.14
CA ALA A 26 -7.79 -7.34 2.62
C ALA A 26 -8.71 -6.34 3.34
N GLU A 27 -9.95 -6.69 3.68
CA GLU A 27 -10.86 -5.83 4.44
C GLU A 27 -10.35 -5.48 5.84
N ARG A 28 -9.48 -6.32 6.41
CA ARG A 28 -8.84 -6.09 7.71
C ARG A 28 -7.62 -5.19 7.63
N CYS A 29 -7.02 -5.02 6.46
CA CYS A 29 -5.87 -4.15 6.28
C CYS A 29 -6.23 -2.69 6.60
N ARG A 30 -5.31 -1.99 7.24
CA ARG A 30 -5.37 -0.54 7.49
C ARG A 30 -4.09 0.11 6.98
N ALA A 31 -4.07 1.43 6.98
CA ALA A 31 -2.89 2.19 6.59
C ALA A 31 -1.63 1.69 7.33
N GLU A 32 -0.53 1.58 6.59
CA GLU A 32 0.79 1.20 7.10
C GLU A 32 0.88 -0.18 7.78
N TYR A 33 -0.04 -1.09 7.47
CA TYR A 33 0.15 -2.50 7.83
C TYR A 33 1.29 -3.12 7.02
N VAL A 34 2.10 -3.96 7.68
CA VAL A 34 3.13 -4.74 7.00
C VAL A 34 2.48 -6.02 6.49
N ILE A 35 2.40 -6.17 5.18
CA ILE A 35 1.74 -7.30 4.53
C ILE A 35 2.69 -8.01 3.58
N GLN A 36 2.45 -9.31 3.39
CA GLN A 36 3.03 -10.11 2.34
C GLN A 36 1.91 -10.49 1.37
N VAL A 37 2.17 -10.32 0.08
CA VAL A 37 1.21 -10.62 -0.98
C VAL A 37 1.85 -11.57 -1.98
N HIS A 38 1.13 -12.63 -2.34
CA HIS A 38 1.45 -13.48 -3.48
C HIS A 38 0.30 -13.40 -4.49
N GLY A 39 0.63 -13.36 -5.77
CA GLY A 39 -0.36 -13.15 -6.81
C GLY A 39 0.23 -13.20 -8.22
N LEU A 40 -0.66 -13.00 -9.20
CA LEU A 40 -0.34 -12.92 -10.61
C LEU A 40 -0.14 -11.45 -11.04
N LEU A 41 0.99 -11.16 -11.65
CA LEU A 41 1.24 -9.86 -12.26
C LEU A 41 0.56 -9.77 -13.64
N ARG A 42 -0.22 -8.73 -13.89
CA ARG A 42 -0.87 -8.47 -15.19
C ARG A 42 -0.85 -7.00 -15.57
N THR A 43 -1.07 -6.71 -16.85
CA THR A 43 -1.33 -5.35 -17.32
C THR A 43 -2.65 -4.85 -16.74
N ARG A 44 -2.68 -3.58 -16.35
CA ARG A 44 -3.94 -2.94 -15.94
C ARG A 44 -4.92 -2.89 -17.13
N PRO A 45 -6.23 -2.95 -16.87
CA PRO A 45 -7.24 -2.75 -17.91
C PRO A 45 -7.03 -1.42 -18.65
N GLU A 46 -7.38 -1.40 -19.94
CA GLU A 46 -7.25 -0.21 -20.78
C GLU A 46 -7.98 0.99 -20.16
N GLY A 47 -7.29 2.13 -20.06
CA GLY A 47 -7.82 3.37 -19.48
C GLY A 47 -7.67 3.45 -17.95
N THR A 48 -7.09 2.44 -17.30
CA THR A 48 -6.82 2.44 -15.85
C THR A 48 -5.32 2.59 -15.54
N GLU A 49 -4.47 2.77 -16.55
CA GLU A 49 -3.05 3.02 -16.37
C GLU A 49 -2.82 4.35 -15.61
N ASN A 50 -1.89 4.34 -14.65
CA ASN A 50 -1.52 5.52 -13.88
C ASN A 50 -0.13 5.98 -14.32
N LYS A 51 -0.02 7.19 -14.89
CA LYS A 51 1.25 7.72 -15.39
C LYS A 51 2.14 8.30 -14.28
N ASP A 52 1.57 8.54 -13.11
CA ASP A 52 2.29 9.09 -11.95
C ASP A 52 3.02 8.00 -11.16
N LEU A 53 2.76 6.71 -11.48
CA LEU A 53 3.41 5.56 -10.87
C LEU A 53 4.33 4.85 -11.86
N ALA A 54 5.56 4.55 -11.44
CA ALA A 54 6.50 3.76 -12.24
C ALA A 54 5.94 2.37 -12.59
N SER A 55 5.17 1.76 -11.68
CA SER A 55 4.48 0.48 -11.90
C SER A 55 3.11 0.64 -12.57
N GLY A 56 2.70 1.84 -12.94
CA GLY A 56 1.29 2.17 -13.15
C GLY A 56 0.63 1.58 -14.40
N THR A 57 1.38 0.86 -15.23
CA THR A 57 0.87 0.02 -16.34
C THR A 57 0.53 -1.40 -15.91
N MET A 58 0.97 -1.83 -14.73
CA MET A 58 0.84 -3.18 -14.21
C MET A 58 0.11 -3.19 -12.85
N GLU A 59 -0.50 -4.31 -12.52
CA GLU A 59 -1.10 -4.57 -11.20
C GLU A 59 -0.91 -6.03 -10.82
N LEU A 60 -0.91 -6.30 -9.51
CA LEU A 60 -0.86 -7.66 -8.98
C LEU A 60 -2.26 -8.11 -8.57
N VAL A 61 -2.77 -9.17 -9.19
CA VAL A 61 -3.99 -9.87 -8.74
C VAL A 61 -3.61 -10.77 -7.59
N CYS A 62 -4.15 -10.51 -6.40
CA CYS A 62 -3.80 -11.21 -5.18
C CYS A 62 -4.43 -12.61 -5.13
N ASP A 63 -3.59 -13.62 -4.92
CA ASP A 63 -4.00 -15.02 -4.68
C ASP A 63 -3.86 -15.39 -3.20
N ALA A 64 -2.90 -14.78 -2.49
CA ALA A 64 -2.75 -14.91 -1.05
C ALA A 64 -2.26 -13.60 -0.42
N LEU A 65 -2.82 -13.25 0.75
CA LEU A 65 -2.45 -12.09 1.54
C LEU A 65 -2.23 -12.50 2.99
N THR A 66 -1.07 -12.17 3.54
CA THR A 66 -0.73 -12.38 4.95
C THR A 66 -0.41 -11.05 5.61
N ILE A 67 -1.06 -10.74 6.73
CA ILE A 67 -0.69 -9.59 7.56
C ILE A 67 0.47 -10.03 8.45
N LEU A 68 1.67 -9.51 8.18
CA LEU A 68 2.87 -9.79 8.96
C LEU A 68 2.89 -8.98 10.27
N ASN A 69 2.45 -7.73 10.21
CA ASN A 69 2.33 -6.87 11.37
C ASN A 69 1.23 -5.81 11.20
N THR A 70 0.57 -5.47 12.30
CA THR A 70 -0.45 -4.39 12.33
C THR A 70 0.17 -3.07 12.76
N CYS A 71 -0.40 -1.95 12.31
CA CYS A 71 0.00 -0.61 12.71
C CYS A 71 -1.03 0.03 13.66
N LEU A 72 -0.53 0.76 14.66
CA LEU A 72 -1.33 1.67 15.47
C LEU A 72 -1.62 2.96 14.70
N PRO A 73 -2.58 3.80 15.16
CA PRO A 73 -2.80 5.12 14.58
C PRO A 73 -1.50 5.93 14.53
N LEU A 74 -1.22 6.52 13.37
CA LEU A 74 0.02 7.25 13.13
C LEU A 74 -0.05 8.67 13.68
N PRO A 75 1.09 9.24 14.11
CA PRO A 75 1.17 10.64 14.53
C PRO A 75 0.98 11.63 13.37
N PHE A 76 1.22 11.19 12.12
CA PHE A 76 0.96 11.93 10.89
C PHE A 76 0.81 10.97 9.71
N VAL A 77 0.31 11.46 8.58
CA VAL A 77 0.13 10.69 7.35
C VAL A 77 1.47 10.53 6.63
N ILE A 78 1.81 9.30 6.22
CA ILE A 78 3.01 9.01 5.45
C ILE A 78 2.71 9.19 3.96
N ASP A 79 2.78 10.45 3.53
CA ASP A 79 2.62 10.87 2.15
C ASP A 79 3.61 12.02 1.87
N GLU A 80 4.20 12.05 0.67
CA GLU A 80 5.25 13.02 0.32
C GLU A 80 4.78 14.48 0.45
N HIS A 81 3.49 14.75 0.18
CA HIS A 81 2.92 16.08 0.30
C HIS A 81 2.41 16.35 1.71
N ALA A 82 1.69 15.39 2.33
CA ALA A 82 1.13 15.60 3.67
C ALA A 82 2.21 15.70 4.75
N SER A 83 3.34 15.00 4.59
CA SER A 83 4.46 15.02 5.55
C SER A 83 5.13 16.40 5.66
N GLN A 84 5.03 17.25 4.62
CA GLN A 84 5.61 18.60 4.61
C GLN A 84 4.82 19.60 5.47
N GLU A 85 3.53 19.34 5.70
CA GLU A 85 2.67 20.16 6.56
C GLU A 85 2.86 19.85 8.06
N VAL A 86 3.58 18.76 8.38
CA VAL A 86 3.87 18.33 9.74
C VAL A 86 5.06 19.11 10.30
N SER A 87 5.00 19.52 11.57
CA SER A 87 6.10 20.24 12.19
C SER A 87 7.39 19.41 12.22
N GLU A 88 8.52 20.10 12.01
CA GLU A 88 9.85 19.47 12.00
C GLU A 88 10.13 18.70 13.31
N GLU A 89 9.70 19.25 14.45
CA GLU A 89 9.81 18.58 15.76
C GLU A 89 9.14 17.19 15.76
N VAL A 90 7.93 17.07 15.20
CA VAL A 90 7.19 15.81 15.12
C VAL A 90 7.88 14.85 14.15
N ARG A 91 8.33 15.35 12.99
CA ARG A 91 9.05 14.55 11.99
C ARG A 91 10.36 13.99 12.54
N LEU A 92 11.14 14.80 13.27
CA LEU A 92 12.38 14.36 13.91
C LEU A 92 12.11 13.36 15.04
N LYS A 93 11.05 13.56 15.84
CA LYS A 93 10.66 12.63 16.91
C LYS A 93 10.28 11.25 16.37
N TYR A 94 9.59 11.21 15.23
CA TYR A 94 9.16 9.98 14.58
C TYR A 94 9.90 9.77 13.25
N ARG A 95 11.21 10.04 13.23
CA ARG A 95 12.01 10.00 11.99
C ARG A 95 11.95 8.66 11.27
N TYR A 96 11.71 7.57 11.99
CA TYR A 96 11.53 6.23 11.41
C TYR A 96 10.24 6.07 10.57
N LEU A 97 9.26 6.97 10.70
CA LEU A 97 8.06 7.02 9.84
C LEU A 97 8.20 8.05 8.71
N ASP A 98 9.11 9.01 8.86
CA ASP A 98 9.34 10.10 7.92
C ASP A 98 10.41 9.77 6.86
N LEU A 99 11.15 8.69 7.07
CA LEU A 99 12.10 8.11 6.10
C LEU A 99 11.40 7.15 5.16
#